data_AF-A0A848SY94-F1
#
_entry.id   AF-A0A848SY94-F1
#
_cell.length_a   1.000
_cell.length_b   1.000
_cell.length_c   1.000
_cell.angle_alpha   90.00
_cell.angle_beta   90.00
_cell.angle_gamma   90.00
#
_symmetry.space_group_name_H-M   'P 1'
#
loop_
_entity.id
_entity.type
_entity.pdbx_description
1 polymer ?
#
loop_
_entity_poly.entity_id
_entity_poly.type
_entity_poly.pdbx_seq_one_letter_code
_entity_poly.pdbx_strand_id
1 'polypeptide(L)'
;MPVFVSKRERRLWIFLLLIMIAIYATLGVVVSLTSYLRDREVLTIGFFLCLGLIAVMVFIDGWRRNADKAEIIAWIGIFTVYLLMFLRMSIAEERGHLVEYSVVGVLVFSAIKERAKFNNIRHPYLIAMLITCLLGIFDEAIQYFIPIRVFDPLDMVFNTGAGVLAILSAMLISSIRKKTSKVK
;
A
#
# COMPACT_ATOMS: atom_id res chain seq x y z
N MET A 1 -25.61 -16.02 -0.96
CA MET A 1 -25.16 -14.78 -0.28
C MET A 1 -24.64 -13.82 -1.34
N PRO A 2 -24.91 -12.51 -1.26
CA PRO A 2 -24.40 -11.56 -2.25
C PRO A 2 -22.86 -11.48 -2.20
N VAL A 3 -22.23 -11.40 -3.37
CA VAL A 3 -20.76 -11.35 -3.52
C VAL A 3 -20.18 -10.10 -2.84
N PHE A 4 -20.88 -8.97 -2.91
CA PHE A 4 -20.51 -7.71 -2.25
C PHE A 4 -21.63 -7.24 -1.33
N VAL A 5 -21.25 -6.65 -0.19
CA VAL A 5 -22.22 -6.18 0.80
C VAL A 5 -22.55 -4.69 0.65
N SER A 6 -21.67 -3.91 0.01
CA SER A 6 -21.94 -2.49 -0.30
C SER A 6 -21.35 -2.03 -1.64
N LYS A 7 -21.89 -0.94 -2.21
CA LYS A 7 -21.32 -0.29 -3.41
C LYS A 7 -19.88 0.16 -3.19
N ARG A 8 -19.53 0.56 -1.96
CA ARG A 8 -18.18 0.97 -1.58
C ARG A 8 -17.24 -0.22 -1.58
N GLU A 9 -17.66 -1.34 -0.98
CA GLU A 9 -16.88 -2.57 -0.97
C GLU A 9 -16.56 -3.05 -2.40
N ARG A 10 -17.57 -3.07 -3.27
CA ARG A 10 -17.40 -3.43 -4.69
C ARG A 10 -16.35 -2.55 -5.38
N ARG A 11 -16.39 -1.23 -5.17
CA ARG A 11 -15.39 -0.31 -5.76
C ARG A 11 -13.98 -0.60 -5.27
N LEU A 12 -13.81 -0.90 -3.97
CA LEU A 12 -12.49 -1.20 -3.41
C LEU A 12 -11.89 -2.49 -4.00
N TRP A 13 -12.69 -3.53 -4.17
CA TRP A 13 -12.25 -4.77 -4.82
C TRP A 13 -11.94 -4.57 -6.30
N ILE A 14 -12.73 -3.76 -7.03
CA ILE A 14 -12.43 -3.41 -8.42
C ILE A 14 -11.11 -2.65 -8.51
N PHE A 15 -10.89 -1.64 -7.66
CA PHE A 15 -9.63 -0.91 -7.64
C PHE A 15 -8.44 -1.81 -7.30
N LEU A 16 -8.60 -2.71 -6.32
CA LEU A 16 -7.57 -3.69 -6.00
C LEU A 16 -7.26 -4.53 -7.25
N LEU A 17 -8.27 -5.09 -7.90
CA LEU A 17 -8.08 -5.91 -9.10
C LEU A 17 -7.35 -5.13 -10.21
N LEU A 18 -7.75 -3.88 -10.46
CA LEU A 18 -7.10 -3.03 -11.46
C LEU A 18 -5.63 -2.77 -11.11
N ILE A 19 -5.31 -2.55 -9.83
CA ILE A 19 -3.93 -2.36 -9.38
C ILE A 19 -3.13 -3.65 -9.52
N MET A 20 -3.68 -4.80 -9.12
CA MET A 20 -3.00 -6.10 -9.28
C MET A 20 -2.72 -6.39 -10.75
N ILE A 21 -3.69 -6.13 -11.65
CA ILE A 21 -3.48 -6.26 -13.10
C ILE A 21 -2.37 -5.33 -13.57
N ALA A 22 -2.33 -4.08 -13.10
CA ALA A 22 -1.29 -3.14 -13.47
C ALA A 22 0.10 -3.62 -13.03
N ILE A 23 0.24 -4.07 -11.77
CA ILE A 23 1.50 -4.63 -11.23
C ILE A 23 1.94 -5.83 -12.07
N TYR A 24 1.04 -6.79 -12.31
CA TYR A 24 1.40 -8.02 -13.03
C TYR A 24 1.70 -7.78 -14.51
N ALA A 25 0.99 -6.85 -15.15
CA ALA A 25 1.27 -6.45 -16.52
C ALA A 25 2.63 -5.77 -16.67
N THR A 26 3.15 -5.12 -15.62
CA THR A 26 4.44 -4.43 -15.66
C THR A 26 5.62 -5.31 -15.23
N LEU A 27 5.42 -6.47 -14.59
CA LEU A 27 6.50 -7.36 -14.11
C LEU A 27 7.58 -7.67 -15.16
N GLY A 28 7.17 -7.95 -16.40
CA GLY A 28 8.10 -8.27 -17.49
C GLY A 28 8.80 -7.06 -18.13
N VAL A 29 8.24 -5.86 -17.95
CA VAL A 29 8.75 -4.62 -18.57
C VAL A 29 9.56 -3.78 -17.57
N VAL A 30 9.30 -3.94 -16.27
CA VAL A 30 9.82 -3.05 -15.24
C VAL A 30 11.34 -3.16 -15.07
N VAL A 31 11.97 -4.32 -15.35
CA VAL A 31 13.46 -4.42 -15.40
C VAL A 31 14.03 -3.47 -16.46
N SER A 32 13.50 -3.57 -17.68
CA SER A 32 13.96 -2.77 -18.82
C SER A 32 13.69 -1.28 -18.61
N LEU A 33 12.50 -0.94 -18.11
CA LEU A 33 12.12 0.44 -17.86
C LEU A 33 12.94 1.07 -16.73
N THR A 34 13.13 0.36 -15.61
CA THR A 34 13.92 0.89 -14.49
C THR A 34 15.39 1.03 -14.85
N SER A 35 15.96 0.11 -15.63
CA SER A 35 17.32 0.22 -16.16
C SER A 35 17.45 1.45 -17.06
N TYR A 36 16.55 1.59 -18.04
CA TYR A 36 16.54 2.74 -18.97
C TYR A 36 16.39 4.10 -18.26
N LEU A 37 15.53 4.19 -17.24
CA LEU A 37 15.35 5.41 -16.45
C LEU A 37 16.52 5.68 -15.50
N ARG A 38 17.16 4.63 -14.99
CA ARG A 38 18.35 4.73 -14.12
C ARG A 38 19.55 5.27 -14.89
N ASP A 39 19.77 4.77 -16.10
CA ASP A 39 20.88 5.18 -16.98
C ASP A 39 20.81 6.66 -17.38
N ARG A 40 19.62 7.26 -17.28
CA ARG A 40 19.38 8.69 -17.55
C ARG A 40 19.31 9.55 -16.29
N GLU A 41 19.57 8.97 -15.11
CA GLU A 41 19.47 9.62 -13.79
C GLU A 41 18.06 10.18 -13.44
N VAL A 42 17.05 9.92 -14.27
CA VAL A 42 15.68 10.42 -14.07
C VAL A 42 14.89 9.57 -13.09
N LEU A 43 15.28 8.31 -12.88
CA LEU A 43 14.57 7.38 -12.00
C LEU A 43 14.45 7.93 -10.57
N THR A 44 15.55 8.39 -10.01
CA THR A 44 15.60 8.95 -8.64
C THR A 44 14.73 10.20 -8.53
N ILE A 45 14.83 11.11 -9.50
CA ILE A 45 14.04 12.34 -9.54
C ILE A 45 12.55 12.02 -9.64
N GLY A 46 12.18 11.09 -10.53
CA GLY A 46 10.80 10.63 -10.71
C GLY A 46 10.20 10.07 -9.43
N PHE A 47 10.95 9.24 -8.70
CA PHE A 47 10.53 8.72 -7.40
C PHE A 47 10.29 9.82 -6.37
N PHE A 48 11.21 10.77 -6.22
CA PHE A 48 11.04 11.88 -5.28
C PHE A 48 9.87 12.78 -5.65
N LEU A 49 9.62 13.02 -6.95
CA LEU A 49 8.44 13.74 -7.42
C LEU A 49 7.16 12.99 -7.04
N CYS A 50 7.07 11.68 -7.29
CA CYS A 50 5.92 10.86 -6.88
C CYS A 50 5.69 10.90 -5.37
N LEU A 51 6.75 10.73 -4.57
CA LEU A 51 6.67 10.80 -3.12
C LEU A 51 6.21 12.18 -2.63
N GLY A 52 6.72 13.25 -3.24
CA GLY A 52 6.32 14.62 -2.98
C GLY A 52 4.85 14.87 -3.30
N LEU A 53 4.36 14.37 -4.44
CA LEU A 53 2.94 14.46 -4.81
C LEU A 53 2.04 13.72 -3.82
N ILE A 54 2.44 12.53 -3.36
CA ILE A 54 1.71 11.79 -2.32
C ILE A 54 1.69 12.59 -1.01
N ALA A 55 2.82 13.15 -0.59
CA ALA A 55 2.90 13.98 0.62
C ALA A 55 1.97 15.20 0.54
N VAL A 56 1.95 15.88 -0.62
CA VAL A 56 1.05 17.01 -0.87
C VAL A 56 -0.42 16.56 -0.83
N MET A 57 -0.77 15.43 -1.45
CA MET A 57 -2.14 14.91 -1.38
C MET A 57 -2.59 14.60 0.05
N VAL A 58 -1.73 13.96 0.85
CA VAL A 58 -2.01 13.66 2.26
C VAL A 58 -2.18 14.95 3.05
N PHE A 59 -1.31 15.95 2.82
CA PHE A 59 -1.41 17.25 3.48
C PHE A 59 -2.72 17.98 3.14
N ILE A 60 -3.11 18.01 1.86
CA ILE A 60 -4.36 18.62 1.41
C ILE A 60 -5.58 17.89 2.01
N ASP A 61 -5.58 16.56 2.04
CA ASP A 61 -6.67 15.77 2.65
C ASP A 61 -6.77 16.05 4.16
N GLY A 62 -5.64 16.09 4.86
CA GLY A 62 -5.58 16.44 6.29
C GLY A 62 -6.10 17.86 6.56
N TRP A 63 -5.70 18.83 5.74
CA TRP A 63 -6.17 20.21 5.83
C TRP A 63 -7.69 20.32 5.62
N ARG A 64 -8.21 19.70 4.55
CA ARG A 64 -9.65 19.72 4.22
C ARG A 64 -10.53 19.09 5.30
N ARG A 65 -9.99 18.13 6.05
CA ARG A 65 -10.72 17.41 7.10
C ARG A 65 -10.63 18.07 8.47
N ASN A 66 -9.96 19.22 8.61
CA ASN A 66 -9.64 19.83 9.89
C ASN A 66 -9.02 18.81 10.86
N ALA A 67 -7.99 18.11 10.37
CA ALA A 67 -7.28 17.08 11.14
C ALA A 67 -6.79 17.64 12.48
N ASP A 68 -6.96 16.84 13.54
CA ASP A 68 -6.49 17.19 14.87
C ASP A 68 -4.96 17.04 15.00
N LYS A 69 -4.36 17.69 15.99
CA LYS A 69 -2.90 17.66 16.23
C LYS A 69 -2.37 16.23 16.31
N ALA A 70 -3.09 15.34 16.99
CA ALA A 70 -2.71 13.93 17.10
C ALA A 70 -2.70 13.21 15.75
N GLU A 71 -3.64 13.54 14.86
CA GLU A 71 -3.70 12.97 13.50
C GLU A 71 -2.54 13.50 12.64
N ILE A 72 -2.23 14.79 12.72
CA ILE A 72 -1.10 15.39 12.00
C ILE A 72 0.22 14.76 12.44
N ILE A 73 0.45 14.62 13.75
CA ILE A 73 1.65 13.97 14.30
C ILE A 73 1.78 12.53 13.81
N ALA A 74 0.67 11.78 13.78
CA ALA A 74 0.68 10.41 13.27
C ALA A 74 1.02 10.35 11.78
N TRP A 75 0.46 11.25 10.96
CA TRP A 75 0.82 11.34 9.54
C TRP A 75 2.29 11.69 9.32
N ILE A 76 2.84 12.64 10.07
CA ILE A 76 4.26 12.99 10.01
C ILE A 76 5.10 11.78 10.39
N GLY A 77 4.78 11.10 11.50
CA GLY A 77 5.52 9.91 11.94
C GLY A 77 5.49 8.77 10.91
N ILE A 78 4.31 8.46 10.35
CA ILE A 78 4.17 7.46 9.27
C ILE A 78 5.00 7.88 8.06
N PHE A 79 4.87 9.13 7.61
CA PHE A 79 5.63 9.63 6.46
C PHE A 79 7.14 9.55 6.69
N THR A 80 7.63 9.90 7.88
CA THR A 80 9.05 9.80 8.24
C THR A 80 9.54 8.35 8.20
N VAL A 81 8.78 7.39 8.74
CA VAL A 81 9.15 5.97 8.67
C VAL A 81 9.25 5.51 7.21
N TYR A 82 8.25 5.81 6.40
CA TYR A 82 8.26 5.48 4.97
C TYR A 82 9.41 6.15 4.22
N LEU A 83 9.67 7.43 4.48
CA LEU A 83 10.77 8.16 3.87
C LEU A 83 12.13 7.56 4.27
N LEU A 84 12.34 7.24 5.55
CA LEU A 84 13.59 6.63 6.02
C LEU A 84 13.81 5.23 5.42
N MET A 85 12.76 4.42 5.33
CA MET A 85 12.84 3.12 4.64
C MET A 85 13.18 3.31 3.17
N PHE A 86 12.48 4.22 2.49
CA PHE A 86 12.70 4.53 1.09
C PHE A 86 14.15 4.98 0.81
N LEU A 87 14.70 5.87 1.65
CA LEU A 87 16.07 6.37 1.52
C LEU A 87 17.15 5.32 1.82
N ARG A 88 16.85 4.31 2.66
CA ARG A 88 17.77 3.22 2.99
C ARG A 88 17.81 2.10 1.96
N MET A 89 16.74 1.91 1.19
CA MET A 89 16.69 0.92 0.11
C MET A 89 17.60 1.37 -1.04
N SER A 90 18.57 0.53 -1.44
CA SER A 90 19.47 0.80 -2.57
C SER A 90 18.88 0.33 -3.90
N ILE A 91 17.97 -0.65 -3.87
CA ILE A 91 17.39 -1.26 -5.06
C ILE A 91 16.08 -0.55 -5.41
N ALA A 92 15.96 -0.10 -6.66
CA ALA A 92 14.77 0.62 -7.13
C ALA A 92 13.50 -0.24 -7.14
N GLU A 93 13.66 -1.56 -7.29
CA GLU A 93 12.57 -2.54 -7.35
C GLU A 93 11.94 -2.72 -5.96
N GLU A 94 12.75 -2.88 -4.92
CA GLU A 94 12.32 -2.88 -3.51
C GLU A 94 11.53 -1.60 -3.15
N ARG A 95 11.97 -0.44 -3.65
CA ARG A 95 11.26 0.84 -3.47
C ARG A 95 9.88 0.83 -4.13
N GLY A 96 9.76 0.20 -5.30
CA GLY A 96 8.49 0.00 -6.00
C GLY A 96 7.55 -0.89 -5.18
N HIS A 97 8.04 -2.05 -4.75
CA HIS A 97 7.31 -3.00 -3.92
C HIS A 97 6.77 -2.36 -2.63
N LEU A 98 7.57 -1.52 -1.97
CA LEU A 98 7.14 -0.76 -0.78
C LEU A 98 5.86 0.05 -1.05
N VAL A 99 5.79 0.73 -2.20
CA VAL A 99 4.64 1.57 -2.56
C VAL A 99 3.46 0.71 -3.01
N GLU A 100 3.68 -0.21 -3.94
CA GLU A 100 2.66 -1.08 -4.53
C GLU A 100 1.92 -1.87 -3.45
N TYR A 101 2.66 -2.56 -2.58
CA TYR A 101 2.06 -3.39 -1.54
C TYR A 101 1.46 -2.59 -0.39
N SER A 102 1.94 -1.37 -0.15
CA SER A 102 1.26 -0.46 0.78
C SER A 102 -0.13 -0.09 0.28
N VAL A 103 -0.27 0.19 -1.02
CA VAL A 103 -1.57 0.48 -1.63
C VAL A 103 -2.49 -0.74 -1.61
N VAL A 104 -1.96 -1.92 -1.95
CA VAL A 104 -2.68 -3.20 -1.86
C VAL A 104 -3.19 -3.44 -0.44
N GLY A 105 -2.32 -3.31 0.57
CA GLY A 105 -2.67 -3.46 1.98
C GLY A 105 -3.80 -2.52 2.42
N VAL A 106 -3.72 -1.24 2.08
CA VAL A 106 -4.75 -0.25 2.41
C VAL A 106 -6.10 -0.58 1.75
N LEU A 107 -6.10 -1.01 0.48
CA LEU A 107 -7.32 -1.36 -0.24
C LEU A 107 -7.98 -2.62 0.33
N VAL A 108 -7.19 -3.66 0.57
CA VAL A 108 -7.66 -4.91 1.20
C VAL A 108 -8.25 -4.60 2.57
N PHE A 109 -7.52 -3.88 3.44
CA PHE A 109 -8.02 -3.52 4.76
C PHE A 109 -9.29 -2.68 4.69
N SER A 110 -9.37 -1.72 3.77
CA SER A 110 -10.56 -0.90 3.57
C SER A 110 -11.77 -1.73 3.13
N ALA A 111 -11.57 -2.73 2.26
CA ALA A 111 -12.63 -3.59 1.77
C ALA A 111 -13.14 -4.53 2.88
N ILE A 112 -12.23 -5.18 3.60
CA ILE A 112 -12.59 -6.07 4.71
C ILE A 112 -13.25 -5.30 5.86
N LYS A 113 -12.74 -4.11 6.19
CA LYS A 113 -13.36 -3.23 7.20
C LYS A 113 -14.75 -2.78 6.80
N GLU A 114 -15.00 -2.53 5.52
CA GLU A 114 -16.34 -2.19 5.03
C GLU A 114 -17.29 -3.38 5.18
N ARG A 115 -16.86 -4.58 4.80
CA ARG A 115 -17.65 -5.82 4.98
C ARG A 115 -17.95 -6.11 6.45
N ALA A 116 -16.99 -5.86 7.35
CA ALA A 116 -17.13 -6.07 8.78
C ALA A 116 -18.20 -5.18 9.46
N LYS A 117 -18.71 -4.15 8.77
CA LYS A 117 -19.85 -3.35 9.27
C LYS A 117 -21.19 -4.07 9.14
N PHE A 118 -21.30 -4.98 8.16
CA PHE A 118 -22.53 -5.68 7.83
C PHE A 118 -22.49 -7.16 8.22
N ASN A 119 -21.28 -7.74 8.27
CA ASN A 119 -21.03 -9.10 8.72
C ASN A 119 -20.26 -9.09 10.03
N ASN A 120 -20.49 -10.09 10.90
CA ASN A 120 -19.83 -10.18 12.21
C ASN A 120 -18.38 -10.68 12.13
N ILE A 121 -17.54 -9.98 11.38
CA ILE A 121 -16.11 -10.27 11.24
C ILE A 121 -15.37 -9.71 12.46
N ARG A 122 -14.92 -10.60 13.35
CA ARG A 122 -14.26 -10.21 14.61
C ARG A 122 -12.91 -9.52 14.42
N HIS A 123 -12.08 -10.01 13.48
CA HIS A 123 -10.70 -9.54 13.30
C HIS A 123 -10.43 -9.12 11.83
N PRO A 124 -11.02 -8.01 11.35
CA PRO A 124 -10.87 -7.59 9.96
C PRO A 124 -9.42 -7.26 9.56
N TYR A 125 -8.58 -6.87 10.52
CA TYR A 125 -7.17 -6.57 10.26
C TYR A 125 -6.32 -7.83 10.03
N LEU A 126 -6.55 -8.91 10.78
CA LEU A 126 -5.83 -10.17 10.57
C LEU A 126 -6.16 -10.78 9.21
N ILE A 127 -7.44 -10.71 8.82
CA ILE A 127 -7.88 -11.17 7.50
C ILE A 127 -7.23 -10.31 6.40
N ALA A 128 -7.18 -8.99 6.59
CA ALA A 128 -6.52 -8.11 5.63
C ALA A 128 -5.03 -8.43 5.49
N MET A 129 -4.31 -8.60 6.60
CA MET A 129 -2.89 -8.97 6.60
C MET A 129 -2.65 -10.32 5.92
N LEU A 130 -3.51 -11.32 6.19
CA LEU A 130 -3.43 -12.63 5.55
C LEU A 130 -3.64 -12.54 4.04
N ILE A 131 -4.67 -11.83 3.60
CA ILE A 131 -4.94 -11.64 2.16
C ILE A 131 -3.75 -10.91 1.49
N THR A 132 -3.25 -9.84 2.10
CA THR A 132 -2.10 -9.10 1.55
C THR A 132 -0.83 -9.94 1.50
N CYS A 133 -0.58 -10.76 2.52
CA CYS A 133 0.52 -11.74 2.51
C CYS A 133 0.37 -12.74 1.37
N LEU A 134 -0.82 -13.34 1.20
CA LEU A 134 -1.09 -14.26 0.09
C LEU A 134 -0.89 -13.61 -1.28
N LEU A 135 -1.26 -12.34 -1.45
CA LEU A 135 -1.00 -11.60 -2.68
C LEU A 135 0.49 -11.38 -2.92
N GLY A 136 1.27 -11.06 -1.88
CA GLY A 136 2.73 -10.92 -1.97
C GLY A 136 3.43 -12.23 -2.31
N ILE A 137 2.97 -13.35 -1.75
CA ILE A 137 3.43 -14.69 -2.10
C ILE A 137 3.08 -15.03 -3.56
N PHE A 138 1.87 -14.69 -3.99
CA PHE A 138 1.40 -15.00 -5.34
C PHE A 138 2.14 -14.22 -6.41
N ASP A 139 2.51 -12.96 -6.14
CA ASP A 139 3.34 -12.16 -7.02
C ASP A 139 4.73 -12.77 -7.23
N GLU A 140 5.38 -13.20 -6.15
CA GLU A 140 6.67 -13.88 -6.27
C GLU A 140 6.57 -15.22 -7.02
N ALA A 141 5.47 -15.94 -6.80
CA ALA A 141 5.17 -17.14 -7.56
C ALA A 141 4.96 -16.86 -9.06
N ILE A 142 4.44 -15.69 -9.45
CA ILE A 142 4.36 -15.28 -10.87
C ILE A 142 5.76 -14.98 -11.40
N GLN A 143 6.60 -14.28 -10.62
CA GLN A 143 7.96 -13.93 -11.03
C GLN A 143 8.82 -15.16 -11.35
N TYR A 144 8.59 -16.28 -10.66
CA TYR A 144 9.23 -17.57 -10.98
C TYR A 144 9.09 -17.99 -12.46
N PHE A 145 7.98 -17.62 -13.11
CA PHE A 145 7.74 -17.96 -14.52
C PHE A 145 8.27 -16.91 -15.51
N ILE A 146 8.85 -15.81 -15.04
CA ILE A 146 9.35 -14.71 -15.88
C ILE A 146 10.88 -14.85 -16.00
N PRO A 147 11.43 -15.16 -17.19
CA PRO A 147 12.86 -15.49 -17.34
C PRO A 147 13.84 -14.37 -16.95
N ILE A 148 13.41 -13.11 -17.01
CA ILE A 148 14.23 -11.94 -16.66
C ILE A 148 14.13 -11.57 -15.17
N ARG A 149 13.33 -12.33 -14.40
CA ARG A 149 13.11 -12.14 -12.97
C ARG A 149 13.72 -13.29 -12.18
N VAL A 150 14.16 -13.00 -10.97
CA VAL A 150 14.71 -13.98 -10.04
C VAL A 150 13.69 -14.17 -8.93
N PHE A 151 13.35 -15.42 -8.65
CA PHE A 151 12.53 -15.73 -7.48
C PHE A 151 13.37 -15.47 -6.20
N ASP A 152 12.99 -14.48 -5.40
CA ASP A 152 13.61 -14.12 -4.13
C ASP A 152 12.60 -14.20 -2.96
N PRO A 153 12.76 -15.16 -2.03
CA PRO A 153 11.94 -15.22 -0.82
C PRO A 153 11.97 -13.94 0.03
N LEU A 154 13.01 -13.12 -0.06
CA LEU A 154 13.07 -11.84 0.63
C LEU A 154 12.06 -10.83 0.07
N ASP A 155 11.74 -10.90 -1.22
CA ASP A 155 10.72 -10.03 -1.85
C ASP A 155 9.33 -10.38 -1.32
N MET A 156 9.05 -11.65 -1.02
CA MET A 156 7.82 -12.06 -0.33
C MET A 156 7.68 -11.39 1.04
N VAL A 157 8.80 -11.30 1.78
CA VAL A 157 8.86 -10.65 3.11
C VAL A 157 8.69 -9.14 2.96
N PHE A 158 9.31 -8.52 1.96
CA PHE A 158 9.16 -7.08 1.70
C PHE A 158 7.73 -6.72 1.30
N ASN A 159 7.13 -7.46 0.37
CA ASN A 159 5.75 -7.27 -0.07
C ASN A 159 4.78 -7.40 1.10
N THR A 160 4.93 -8.46 1.89
CA THR A 160 4.12 -8.69 3.09
C THR A 160 4.33 -7.58 4.13
N GLY A 161 5.58 -7.21 4.39
CA GLY A 161 5.96 -6.20 5.37
C GLY A 161 5.42 -4.81 5.01
N ALA A 162 5.54 -4.40 3.75
CA ALA A 162 5.00 -3.15 3.23
C ALA A 162 3.48 -3.09 3.40
N GLY A 163 2.79 -4.17 3.02
CA GLY A 163 1.34 -4.29 3.18
C GLY A 163 0.90 -4.24 4.64
N VAL A 164 1.55 -5.00 5.52
CA VAL A 164 1.25 -5.03 6.96
C VAL A 164 1.50 -3.65 7.58
N LEU A 165 2.61 -3.00 7.26
CA LEU A 165 2.92 -1.65 7.74
C LEU A 165 1.81 -0.67 7.35
N ALA A 166 1.35 -0.71 6.09
CA ALA A 166 0.30 0.18 5.61
C ALA A 166 -1.05 -0.09 6.31
N ILE A 167 -1.38 -1.35 6.58
CA ILE A 167 -2.56 -1.74 7.36
C ILE A 167 -2.47 -1.18 8.79
N LEU A 168 -1.32 -1.34 9.45
CA LEU A 168 -1.09 -0.81 10.80
C LEU A 168 -1.19 0.72 10.83
N SER A 169 -0.60 1.41 9.84
CA SER A 169 -0.73 2.85 9.68
C SER A 169 -2.21 3.27 9.52
N ALA A 170 -2.98 2.58 8.68
CA ALA A 170 -4.39 2.85 8.48
C ALA A 170 -5.23 2.59 9.76
N MET A 171 -4.87 1.57 10.53
CA MET A 171 -5.49 1.27 11.83
C MET A 171 -5.20 2.37 12.86
N LEU A 172 -3.95 2.85 12.94
CA LEU A 172 -3.53 3.92 13.83
C LEU A 172 -4.34 5.20 13.55
N ILE A 173 -4.35 5.65 12.29
CA ILE A 173 -5.11 6.84 11.87
C ILE A 173 -6.61 6.67 12.15
N SER A 174 -7.18 5.51 11.85
CA SER A 174 -8.60 5.26 12.16
C SER A 174 -8.91 5.30 13.65
N SER A 175 -7.97 4.88 14.49
CA SER A 175 -8.15 4.85 15.95
C SER A 175 -8.07 6.25 16.54
N ILE A 176 -7.13 7.07 16.06
CA ILE A 176 -7.00 8.48 16.42
C ILE A 176 -8.28 9.23 16.05
N ARG A 177 -8.73 9.11 14.80
CA ARG A 177 -9.96 9.76 14.32
C ARG A 177 -11.20 9.40 15.17
N LYS A 178 -11.34 8.14 15.57
CA LYS A 178 -12.45 7.67 16.42
C LYS A 178 -12.37 8.22 17.86
N LYS A 179 -11.17 8.45 18.39
CA LYS A 179 -10.99 9.09 19.70
C LYS A 179 -11.34 10.57 19.62
N THR A 180 -10.81 11.29 18.65
CA THR A 180 -11.05 12.73 18.48
C THR A 180 -12.53 13.04 18.19
N SER A 181 -13.23 12.20 17.42
CA SER A 181 -14.67 12.38 17.13
C SER A 181 -15.60 12.14 18.32
N LYS A 182 -15.10 11.54 19.42
CA LYS A 182 -15.86 11.37 20.67
C LYS A 182 -15.65 12.52 21.65
N VAL A 183 -14.62 13.34 21.44
CA VAL A 183 -14.22 14.45 22.30
C VAL A 183 -14.82 15.78 21.81
N LYS A 184 -15.21 15.85 20.53
CA LYS A 184 -16.05 16.92 19.95
C LYS A 184 -17.52 16.58 20.09
#